data_AF-A0A7G8EZ22-F1
#
_entry.id   AF-A0A7G8EZ22-F1
#
_cell.length_a   1.000
_cell.length_b   1.000
_cell.length_c   1.000
_cell.angle_alpha   90.00
_cell.angle_beta   90.00
_cell.angle_gamma   90.00
#
_symmetry.space_group_name_H-M   'P 1'
#
loop_
_entity.id
_entity.type
_entity.pdbx_description
1 polymer ?
#
loop_
_entity_poly.entity_id
_entity_poly.type
_entity_poly.pdbx_seq_one_letter_code
_entity_poly.pdbx_strand_id
1 'polypeptide(L)' 'MKRNTLRWFVAITPLAGAMAFPVLVPLTMAKLGIGAGVGVALALSSLWFVTMLSTAEMPH' A
#
# COMPACT_ATOMS: atom_id res chain seq x y z
N MET A 1 22.93 4.84 8.19
CA MET A 1 21.66 4.68 8.95
C MET A 1 21.70 3.34 9.67
N LYS A 2 21.32 3.27 10.96
CA LYS A 2 21.31 2.03 11.75
C LYS A 2 20.43 0.98 11.06
N ARG A 3 20.95 -0.24 10.85
CA ARG A 3 20.25 -1.43 10.30
C ARG A 3 18.86 -1.68 10.91
N ASN A 4 18.63 -1.17 12.13
CA ASN A 4 17.36 -1.27 12.85
C ASN A 4 16.24 -0.36 12.28
N THR A 5 16.60 0.80 11.72
CA THR A 5 15.64 1.75 11.15
C THR A 5 15.07 1.23 9.83
N LEU A 6 15.90 0.58 8.99
CA LEU A 6 15.46 0.00 7.72
C LEU A 6 14.38 -1.07 7.92
N ARG A 7 14.60 -2.01 8.86
CA ARG A 7 13.64 -3.08 9.18
C ARG A 7 12.27 -2.55 9.66
N TRP A 8 12.28 -1.44 10.38
CA TRP A 8 11.03 -0.81 10.84
C TRP A 8 10.26 -0.17 9.68
N PHE A 9 10.95 0.49 8.74
CA PHE A 9 10.34 1.00 7.51
C PHE A 9 9.76 -0.13 6.65
N VAL A 10 10.48 -1.24 6.47
CA VAL A 10 9.99 -2.42 5.74
C VAL A 10 8.73 -3.01 6.36
N ALA A 11 8.59 -2.97 7.69
CA ALA A 11 7.41 -3.50 8.37
C ALA A 11 6.18 -2.58 8.28
N ILE A 12 6.37 -1.26 8.19
CA ILE A 12 5.26 -0.30 8.06
C ILE A 12 4.60 -0.41 6.69
N THR A 13 5.38 -0.54 5.62
CA THR A 13 4.86 -0.55 4.24
C THR A 13 3.73 -1.59 4.05
N PRO A 14 3.87 -2.87 4.44
CA PRO A 14 2.78 -3.83 4.31
C PRO A 14 1.59 -3.55 5.24
N LEU A 15 1.83 -3.04 6.45
CA LEU A 15 0.75 -2.63 7.36
C LEU A 15 -0.08 -1.48 6.78
N ALA A 16 0.57 -0.51 6.14
CA ALA A 16 -0.12 0.62 5.50
C ALA A 16 -1.06 0.14 4.39
N GLY A 17 -0.62 -0.81 3.55
CA GLY A 17 -1.48 -1.44 2.55
C GLY A 17 -2.65 -2.19 3.18
N ALA A 18 -2.38 -3.06 4.16
CA ALA A 18 -3.41 -3.86 4.83
C ALA A 18 -4.54 -3.01 5.46
N MET A 19 -4.21 -1.83 5.99
CA MET A 19 -5.19 -0.93 6.60
C MET A 19 -5.88 -0.01 5.58
N ALA A 20 -5.18 0.46 4.55
CA ALA A 20 -5.72 1.42 3.59
C ALA A 20 -6.79 0.80 2.68
N PHE A 21 -6.60 -0.43 2.21
CA PHE A 21 -7.51 -1.10 1.28
C PHE A 21 -8.93 -1.31 1.79
N PRO A 22 -9.16 -1.92 2.97
CA PRO A 22 -10.52 -2.19 3.47
C PRO A 22 -11.29 -0.92 3.84
N VAL A 23 -10.62 0.24 3.94
CA VAL A 23 -11.24 1.51 4.26
C VAL A 23 -11.48 2.34 2.99
N LEU A 24 -10.42 2.63 2.23
CA LEU A 24 -10.50 3.55 1.09
C LEU A 24 -11.29 2.97 -0.07
N VAL A 25 -11.17 1.66 -0.35
CA VAL A 25 -11.88 1.05 -1.49
C VAL A 25 -13.39 1.02 -1.25
N PRO A 26 -13.91 0.50 -0.11
CA PRO A 26 -15.36 0.51 0.11
C PRO A 26 -15.93 1.92 0.26
N LEU A 27 -15.21 2.86 0.88
CA LEU A 27 -15.67 4.26 0.98
C LEU A 27 -15.79 4.92 -0.40
N THR A 28 -14.81 4.71 -1.28
CA THR A 28 -14.85 5.27 -2.64
C THR A 28 -15.93 4.59 -3.48
N MET A 29 -16.13 3.28 -3.34
CA MET A 29 -17.26 2.58 -3.96
C MET A 29 -18.61 3.15 -3.47
N ALA A 30 -18.77 3.36 -2.17
CA ALA A 30 -20.01 3.84 -1.57
C ALA A 30 -20.33 5.31 -1.89
N LYS A 31 -19.30 6.15 -2.07
CA LYS A 31 -19.47 7.61 -2.27
C LYS A 31 -19.37 8.07 -3.71
N LEU A 32 -18.53 7.41 -4.51
CA LEU A 32 -18.20 7.82 -5.89
C LEU A 32 -18.58 6.77 -6.93
N GLY A 33 -19.09 5.61 -6.49
CA GLY A 33 -19.53 4.52 -7.34
C GLY A 33 -18.46 3.45 -7.57
N ILE A 34 -18.90 2.31 -8.11
CA ILE A 34 -18.07 1.09 -8.24
C ILE A 34 -16.84 1.37 -9.13
N GLY A 35 -17.02 2.04 -10.27
CA GLY A 35 -15.91 2.34 -11.20
C GLY A 35 -14.80 3.18 -10.56
N ALA A 36 -15.17 4.20 -9.78
CA ALA A 36 -14.21 5.01 -9.03
C ALA A 36 -13.48 4.18 -7.98
N GLY A 37 -14.19 3.31 -7.24
CA GLY A 37 -13.58 2.42 -6.26
C GLY A 37 -12.62 1.39 -6.87
N VAL A 38 -12.93 0.84 -8.04
CA VAL A 38 -12.02 -0.04 -8.80
C VAL A 38 -10.77 0.73 -9.24
N GLY A 39 -10.93 1.95 -9.77
CA GLY A 39 -9.80 2.79 -10.15
C GLY A 39 -8.89 3.13 -8.97
N VAL A 40 -9.48 3.46 -7.81
CA VAL A 40 -8.75 3.72 -6.56
C VAL A 40 -8.01 2.48 -6.09
N ALA A 41 -8.65 1.30 -6.12
CA ALA A 41 -8.00 0.05 -5.77
C ALA A 41 -6.78 -0.24 -6.65
N LEU A 42 -6.89 -0.04 -7.98
CA LEU A 42 -5.78 -0.23 -8.92
C LEU A 42 -4.63 0.76 -8.68
N ALA A 43 -4.95 2.04 -8.49
CA ALA A 43 -3.95 3.08 -8.25
C ALA A 43 -3.21 2.86 -6.91
N LEU A 44 -3.95 2.58 -5.83
CA LEU A 44 -3.37 2.26 -4.52
C LEU A 44 -2.53 0.99 -4.58
N SER A 45 -2.99 -0.06 -5.27
CA SER A 45 -2.24 -1.32 -5.43
C SER A 45 -0.92 -1.07 -6.12
N SER A 46 -0.96 -0.36 -7.24
CA SER A 46 0.25 -0.07 -8.03
C SER A 46 1.26 0.73 -7.23
N LEU A 47 0.81 1.81 -6.57
CA LEU A 47 1.67 2.66 -5.77
C LEU A 47 2.26 1.89 -4.58
N TRP A 48 1.41 1.16 -3.85
CA TRP A 48 1.85 0.36 -2.69
C TRP A 48 2.83 -0.73 -3.10
N PHE A 49 2.58 -1.43 -4.22
CA PHE A 49 3.47 -2.48 -4.71
C PHE A 49 4.84 -1.93 -5.09
N VAL A 50 4.90 -0.78 -5.77
CA VAL A 50 6.17 -0.09 -6.07
C VAL A 50 6.91 0.24 -4.77
N THR A 51 6.23 0.84 -3.78
CA THR A 51 6.88 1.17 -2.50
C THR A 51 7.36 -0.08 -1.77
N MET A 52 6.58 -1.16 -1.79
CA MET A 52 6.93 -2.44 -1.18
C MET A 52 8.15 -3.05 -1.85
N LEU A 53 8.23 -3.06 -3.18
CA LEU A 53 9.41 -3.52 -3.91
C LEU A 53 10.64 -2.68 -3.60
N SER A 54 10.51 -1.36 -3.48
CA SER A 54 11.62 -0.49 -3.08
C SER A 54 12.07 -0.70 -1.63
N THR A 55 11.20 -1.21 -0.75
CA THR A 55 11.58 -1.57 0.62
C THR A 55 12.02 -3.04 0.74
N ALA A 56 11.68 -3.90 -0.21
CA ALA A 56 12.07 -5.29 -0.19
C ALA A 56 13.60 -5.39 -0.37
N GLU A 57 14.31 -5.69 0.71
CA GLU A 57 15.73 -6.04 0.69
C GLU A 57 15.90 -7.36 -0.09
N MET A 58 15.91 -7.31 -1.44
CA MET A 58 16.31 -8.45 -2.25
C MET A 58 17.80 -8.69 -2.01
N PRO A 59 18.21 -9.87 -1.50
CA PRO A 59 19.62 -10.18 -1.34
C PRO A 59 20.29 -10.15 -2.71
N HIS A 60 21.35 -9.34 -2.81
CA HIS A 60 22.33 -9.41 -3.90
C HIS A 60 23.30 -10.56 -3.63
#